data_AF-A0A8J5SQB8-F1
#
_entry.id   AF-A0A8J5SQB8-F1
#
_cell.length_a   1.000
_cell.length_b   1.000
_cell.length_c   1.000
_cell.angle_alpha   90.00
_cell.angle_beta   90.00
_cell.angle_gamma   90.00
#
_symmetry.space_group_name_H-M   'P 1'
#
loop_
_entity.id
_entity.type
_entity.pdbx_description
1 polymer ?
#
loop_
_entity_poly.entity_id
_entity_poly.type
_entity_poly.pdbx_seq_one_letter_code
_entity_poly.pdbx_strand_id
1 'polypeptide(L)'
;MEAAAESTPTRPSHASPTSPSPSPASLRQWRPAAQRNLRNQWSRLLAAKARWLAASGHGRSHASALVNAHLSRRYMPGMDLGVLKDMPGIREKASDKLARREEQCRSMLLSAYKEMVLAIVDLVKASRSMRCYSKVAQNSPLIRFTERQDDMNDSGDGGGTPVFKWFSVLEFENLAQELVEMFVSELQLKRLFVLEFLSVTLKEGVEHDGSLEWSDELFDGEFNEFQSIGLHSEDSYPLPKNWSAGVSQAGQPSQTPSHEIFQVYLTSWLANVNIKTSRIDEIFELVGEEMQIKLS
;
A
#
# COMPACT_ATOMS: atom_id res chain seq x y z
N MET A 1 -26.16 4.10 71.77
CA MET A 1 -26.99 3.42 70.76
C MET A 1 -26.79 4.19 69.46
N GLU A 2 -25.71 3.92 68.76
CA GLU A 2 -25.54 2.86 67.74
C GLU A 2 -25.72 3.49 66.36
N ALA A 3 -24.60 3.88 65.77
CA ALA A 3 -24.49 4.39 64.41
C ALA A 3 -24.08 3.22 63.51
N ALA A 4 -24.91 2.93 62.50
CA ALA A 4 -24.67 1.90 61.50
C ALA A 4 -23.63 2.38 60.46
N ALA A 5 -22.71 1.50 60.12
CA ALA A 5 -21.65 1.71 59.14
C ALA A 5 -22.15 1.45 57.72
N GLU A 6 -21.96 2.41 56.81
CA GLU A 6 -22.12 2.22 55.36
C GLU A 6 -20.75 1.88 54.72
N SER A 7 -20.70 0.72 54.09
CA SER A 7 -19.55 0.20 53.34
C SER A 7 -19.42 0.86 51.96
N THR A 8 -18.26 1.42 51.66
CA THR A 8 -17.86 1.91 50.34
C THR A 8 -17.51 0.74 49.41
N PRO A 9 -17.90 0.74 48.11
CA PRO A 9 -17.55 -0.35 47.21
C PRO A 9 -16.13 -0.16 46.65
N THR A 10 -15.26 -1.11 46.95
CA THR A 10 -13.88 -1.19 46.46
C THR A 10 -13.87 -1.56 44.96
N ARG A 11 -13.21 -0.73 44.15
CA ARG A 11 -12.94 -0.96 42.72
C ARG A 11 -12.12 -2.24 42.53
N PRO A 12 -12.50 -3.19 41.65
CA PRO A 12 -11.67 -4.35 41.40
C PRO A 12 -10.37 -3.93 40.69
N SER A 13 -9.25 -4.35 41.28
CA SER A 13 -7.93 -4.27 40.67
C SER A 13 -7.87 -5.18 39.45
N HIS A 14 -7.80 -4.61 38.24
CA HIS A 14 -7.43 -5.35 37.05
C HIS A 14 -5.97 -5.78 37.16
N ALA A 15 -5.75 -7.06 37.48
CA ALA A 15 -4.45 -7.69 37.32
C ALA A 15 -4.19 -7.87 35.82
N SER A 16 -3.12 -7.25 35.32
CA SER A 16 -2.56 -7.63 34.02
C SER A 16 -2.08 -9.08 34.10
N PRO A 17 -2.33 -9.93 33.09
CA PRO A 17 -1.78 -11.29 33.08
C PRO A 17 -0.26 -11.19 32.95
N THR A 18 0.45 -11.54 34.02
CA THR A 18 1.89 -11.81 33.99
C THR A 18 2.11 -13.09 33.18
N SER A 19 2.50 -12.94 31.92
CA SER A 19 3.03 -14.07 31.14
C SER A 19 4.29 -14.61 31.82
N PRO A 20 4.41 -15.93 32.03
CA PRO A 20 5.59 -16.51 32.65
C PRO A 20 6.83 -16.24 31.79
N SER A 21 7.93 -15.79 32.41
CA SER A 21 9.20 -15.62 31.70
C SER A 21 9.65 -16.96 31.09
N PRO A 22 10.02 -16.99 29.79
CA PRO A 22 10.37 -18.23 29.12
C PRO A 22 11.62 -18.88 29.72
N SER A 23 11.61 -20.21 29.80
CA SER A 23 12.75 -20.97 30.30
C SER A 23 14.04 -20.72 29.46
N PRO A 24 15.25 -20.80 30.05
CA PRO A 24 16.49 -20.68 29.29
C PRO A 24 16.63 -21.71 28.15
N ALA A 25 16.05 -22.90 28.31
CA ALA A 25 16.09 -23.96 27.30
C ALA A 25 15.20 -23.63 26.08
N SER A 26 13.99 -23.10 26.32
CA SER A 26 13.09 -22.68 25.24
C SER A 26 13.66 -21.48 24.46
N LEU A 27 14.28 -20.52 25.15
CA LEU A 27 14.95 -19.38 24.50
C LEU A 27 16.11 -19.80 23.59
N ARG A 28 16.90 -20.80 23.99
CA ARG A 28 18.00 -21.34 23.17
C ARG A 28 17.53 -21.95 21.85
N GLN A 29 16.34 -22.56 21.83
CA GLN A 29 15.76 -23.15 20.62
C GLN A 29 15.02 -22.11 19.77
N TRP A 30 14.32 -21.17 20.41
CA TRP A 30 13.57 -20.12 19.75
C TRP A 30 14.46 -19.13 18.99
N ARG A 31 15.55 -18.66 19.62
CA ARG A 31 16.36 -17.56 19.07
C ARG A 31 16.93 -17.85 17.66
N PRO A 32 17.55 -19.02 17.38
CA PRO A 32 18.03 -19.31 16.02
C PRO A 32 16.91 -19.40 14.97
N ALA A 33 15.70 -19.79 15.35
CA ALA A 33 14.56 -19.79 14.44
C ALA A 33 14.06 -18.36 14.18
N ALA A 34 13.93 -17.55 15.23
CA ALA A 34 13.56 -16.14 15.14
C ALA A 34 14.54 -15.34 14.27
N GLN A 35 15.84 -15.52 14.47
CA GLN A 35 16.86 -14.86 13.64
C GLN A 35 16.73 -15.22 12.16
N ARG A 36 16.50 -16.50 11.83
CA ARG A 36 16.31 -16.92 10.42
C ARG A 36 15.03 -16.35 9.83
N ASN A 37 13.93 -16.41 10.57
CA ASN A 37 12.65 -15.91 10.10
C ASN A 37 12.69 -14.40 9.85
N LEU A 38 13.25 -13.62 10.80
CA LEU A 38 13.40 -12.18 10.65
C LEU A 38 14.22 -11.83 9.40
N ARG A 39 15.36 -12.47 9.16
CA ARG A 39 16.14 -12.25 7.93
C ARG A 39 15.32 -12.52 6.68
N ASN A 40 14.55 -13.61 6.67
CA ASN A 40 13.69 -13.96 5.54
C ASN A 40 12.59 -12.93 5.32
N GLN A 41 11.89 -12.49 6.38
CA GLN A 41 10.82 -11.50 6.24
C GLN A 41 11.36 -10.14 5.80
N TRP A 42 12.50 -9.69 6.35
CA TRP A 42 13.13 -8.44 5.91
C TRP A 42 13.67 -8.50 4.48
N SER A 43 14.12 -9.67 4.02
CA SER A 43 14.45 -9.88 2.61
C SER A 43 13.21 -9.80 1.72
N ARG A 44 12.07 -10.32 2.17
CA ARG A 44 10.78 -10.21 1.46
C ARG A 44 10.27 -8.77 1.44
N LEU A 45 10.41 -8.02 2.53
CA LEU A 45 10.09 -6.59 2.59
C LEU A 45 10.92 -5.80 1.56
N LEU A 46 12.22 -6.08 1.47
CA LEU A 46 13.11 -5.45 0.48
C LEU A 46 12.68 -5.76 -0.96
N ALA A 47 12.38 -7.03 -1.26
CA ALA A 47 11.91 -7.45 -2.58
C ALA A 47 10.55 -6.80 -2.94
N ALA A 48 9.61 -6.74 -1.99
CA ALA A 48 8.32 -6.09 -2.16
C ALA A 48 8.46 -4.57 -2.41
N LYS A 49 9.32 -3.88 -1.64
CA LYS A 49 9.69 -2.47 -1.88
C LYS A 49 10.20 -2.27 -3.31
N ALA A 50 11.13 -3.10 -3.77
CA ALA A 50 11.69 -2.99 -5.11
C ALA A 50 10.62 -3.19 -6.20
N ARG A 51 9.75 -4.20 -6.02
CA ARG A 51 8.62 -4.46 -6.93
C ARG A 51 7.66 -3.28 -6.98
N TRP A 52 7.31 -2.71 -5.82
CA TRP A 52 6.46 -1.52 -5.73
C TRP A 52 7.06 -0.33 -6.50
N LEU A 53 8.34 -0.03 -6.28
CA LEU A 53 9.01 1.11 -6.93
C LEU A 53 9.04 0.93 -8.46
N ALA A 54 9.33 -0.27 -8.94
CA ALA A 54 9.28 -0.58 -10.37
C ALA A 54 7.88 -0.43 -10.95
N ALA A 55 6.87 -1.05 -10.33
CA ALA A 55 5.47 -0.95 -10.74
C ALA A 55 4.97 0.51 -10.74
N SER A 56 5.34 1.28 -9.72
CA SER A 56 5.00 2.70 -9.63
C SER A 56 5.66 3.54 -10.72
N GLY A 57 6.91 3.24 -11.06
CA GLY A 57 7.61 3.85 -12.19
C GLY A 57 6.93 3.55 -13.54
N HIS A 58 6.53 2.30 -13.77
CA HIS A 58 5.76 1.90 -14.94
C HIS A 58 4.41 2.61 -15.00
N GLY A 59 3.66 2.61 -13.89
CA GLY A 59 2.36 3.29 -13.78
C GLY A 59 2.45 4.76 -14.16
N ARG A 60 3.45 5.49 -13.64
CA ARG A 60 3.69 6.90 -14.01
C ARG A 60 3.97 7.07 -15.50
N SER A 61 4.80 6.21 -16.08
CA SER A 61 5.13 6.24 -17.51
C SER A 61 3.88 6.05 -18.37
N HIS A 62 3.02 5.09 -17.98
CA HIS A 62 1.77 4.80 -18.68
C HIS A 62 0.73 5.92 -18.51
N ALA A 63 0.60 6.49 -17.31
CA ALA A 63 -0.24 7.65 -17.06
C ALA A 63 0.21 8.87 -17.89
N SER A 64 1.51 9.15 -17.96
CA SER A 64 2.04 10.24 -18.79
C SER A 64 1.78 10.00 -20.27
N ALA A 65 2.00 8.78 -20.76
CA ALA A 65 1.71 8.42 -22.15
C ALA A 65 0.21 8.52 -22.47
N LEU A 66 -0.65 8.14 -21.53
CA LEU A 66 -2.11 8.27 -21.63
C LEU A 66 -2.54 9.73 -21.76
N VAL A 67 -2.08 10.59 -20.84
CA VAL A 67 -2.38 12.04 -20.85
C VAL A 67 -1.88 12.66 -22.16
N ASN A 68 -0.66 12.34 -22.58
CA ASN A 68 -0.10 12.86 -23.83
C ASN A 68 -0.92 12.43 -25.05
N ALA A 69 -1.33 11.16 -25.12
CA ALA A 69 -2.16 10.67 -26.22
C ALA A 69 -3.54 11.34 -26.24
N HIS A 70 -4.18 11.45 -25.07
CA HIS A 70 -5.47 12.12 -24.88
C HIS A 70 -5.43 13.58 -25.33
N LEU A 71 -4.49 14.37 -24.82
CA LEU A 71 -4.37 15.77 -25.19
C LEU A 71 -4.03 15.94 -26.66
N SER A 72 -3.13 15.09 -27.20
CA SER A 72 -2.81 15.11 -28.64
C SER A 72 -4.05 14.83 -29.49
N ARG A 73 -4.92 13.91 -29.06
CA ARG A 73 -6.16 13.58 -29.78
C ARG A 73 -7.16 14.72 -29.70
N ARG A 74 -7.34 15.30 -28.50
CA ARG A 74 -8.24 16.43 -28.24
C ARG A 74 -7.88 17.67 -29.07
N TYR A 75 -6.60 17.99 -29.19
CA TYR A 75 -6.13 19.13 -29.97
C TYR A 75 -5.87 18.82 -31.46
N MET A 76 -5.98 17.56 -31.89
CA MET A 76 -5.78 17.13 -33.28
C MET A 76 -6.59 17.95 -34.30
N PRO A 77 -7.85 18.38 -34.06
CA PRO A 77 -8.58 19.20 -35.03
C PRO A 77 -7.92 20.55 -35.33
N GLY A 78 -7.32 21.18 -34.31
CA GLY A 78 -6.66 22.49 -34.42
C GLY A 78 -5.16 22.43 -34.68
N MET A 79 -4.55 21.24 -34.67
CA MET A 79 -3.11 21.08 -34.83
C MET A 79 -2.65 21.46 -36.25
N ASP A 80 -1.57 22.24 -36.34
CA ASP A 80 -0.91 22.52 -37.62
C ASP A 80 -0.17 21.26 -38.09
N LEU A 81 -0.61 20.72 -39.23
CA LEU A 81 -0.03 19.54 -39.85
C LEU A 81 1.01 19.90 -40.93
N GLY A 82 1.27 21.19 -41.17
CA GLY A 82 2.20 21.67 -42.19
C GLY A 82 1.89 21.08 -43.56
N VAL A 83 2.90 20.45 -44.18
CA VAL A 83 2.79 19.81 -45.51
C VAL A 83 1.80 18.65 -45.56
N LEU A 84 1.39 18.10 -44.41
CA LEU A 84 0.46 16.97 -44.35
C LEU A 84 -1.01 17.41 -44.33
N LYS A 85 -1.31 18.71 -44.20
CA LYS A 85 -2.69 19.21 -44.06
C LYS A 85 -3.61 18.84 -45.23
N ASP A 86 -3.05 18.73 -46.43
CA ASP A 86 -3.77 18.43 -47.67
C ASP A 86 -3.96 16.92 -47.89
N MET A 87 -3.38 16.08 -47.02
CA MET A 87 -3.52 14.62 -47.12
C MET A 87 -4.92 14.18 -46.68
N PRO A 88 -5.71 13.53 -47.56
CA PRO A 88 -7.08 13.13 -47.22
C PRO A 88 -7.12 12.18 -46.01
N GLY A 89 -7.98 12.50 -45.04
CA GLY A 89 -8.23 11.66 -43.85
C GLY A 89 -7.07 11.56 -42.85
N ILE A 90 -6.02 12.39 -42.97
CA ILE A 90 -4.85 12.30 -42.07
C ILE A 90 -5.22 12.54 -40.60
N ARG A 91 -6.11 13.49 -40.33
CA ARG A 91 -6.56 13.83 -38.96
C ARG A 91 -7.32 12.68 -38.33
N GLU A 92 -8.24 12.07 -39.07
CA GLU A 92 -9.00 10.89 -38.64
C GLU A 92 -8.06 9.74 -38.29
N LYS A 93 -7.17 9.36 -39.21
CA LYS A 93 -6.20 8.27 -38.98
C LYS A 93 -5.26 8.55 -37.80
N ALA A 94 -4.85 9.80 -37.61
CA ALA A 94 -4.04 10.21 -36.47
C ALA A 94 -4.82 10.13 -35.15
N SER A 95 -6.06 10.61 -35.13
CA SER A 95 -6.97 10.47 -33.99
C SER A 95 -7.23 9.01 -33.63
N ASP A 96 -7.48 8.14 -34.61
CA ASP A 96 -7.68 6.70 -34.40
C ASP A 96 -6.43 6.03 -33.81
N LYS A 97 -5.24 6.43 -34.31
CA LYS A 97 -3.97 5.94 -33.78
C LYS A 97 -3.79 6.37 -32.32
N LEU A 98 -4.16 7.60 -31.98
CA LEU A 98 -4.08 8.11 -30.61
C LEU A 98 -5.12 7.43 -29.70
N ALA A 99 -6.34 7.20 -30.18
CA ALA A 99 -7.37 6.47 -29.43
C ALA A 99 -6.92 5.04 -29.10
N ARG A 100 -6.32 4.32 -30.06
CA ARG A 100 -5.70 3.01 -29.79
C ARG A 100 -4.56 3.10 -28.78
N ARG A 101 -3.78 4.17 -28.80
CA ARG A 101 -2.68 4.39 -27.87
C ARG A 101 -3.19 4.68 -26.45
N GLU A 102 -4.26 5.46 -26.32
CA GLU A 102 -4.97 5.70 -25.05
C GLU A 102 -5.40 4.37 -24.45
N GLU A 103 -6.16 3.56 -25.19
CA GLU A 103 -6.65 2.26 -24.72
C GLU A 103 -5.52 1.34 -24.23
N GLN A 104 -4.44 1.23 -25.02
CA GLN A 104 -3.26 0.46 -24.62
C GLN A 104 -2.65 0.99 -23.31
N CYS A 105 -2.50 2.31 -23.19
CA CYS A 105 -1.89 2.93 -22.00
C CYS A 105 -2.79 2.80 -20.77
N ARG A 106 -4.13 2.77 -20.92
CA ARG A 106 -5.07 2.48 -19.84
C ARG A 106 -4.90 1.08 -19.31
N SER A 107 -4.89 0.08 -20.19
CA SER A 107 -4.66 -1.32 -19.80
C SER A 107 -3.32 -1.49 -19.08
N MET A 108 -2.26 -0.87 -19.59
CA MET A 108 -0.93 -0.94 -18.98
C MET A 108 -0.85 -0.19 -17.64
N LEU A 109 -1.52 0.97 -17.52
CA LEU A 109 -1.64 1.71 -16.25
C LEU A 109 -2.34 0.85 -15.20
N LEU A 110 -3.46 0.21 -15.56
CA LEU A 110 -4.21 -0.65 -14.66
C LEU A 110 -3.39 -1.87 -14.23
N SER A 111 -2.66 -2.49 -15.16
CA SER A 111 -1.74 -3.60 -14.84
C SER A 111 -0.64 -3.16 -13.87
N ALA A 112 -0.02 -1.99 -14.09
CA ALA A 112 0.98 -1.45 -13.17
C ALA A 112 0.39 -1.12 -11.79
N TYR A 113 -0.85 -0.64 -11.75
CA TYR A 113 -1.58 -0.42 -10.52
C TYR A 113 -1.87 -1.71 -9.74
N LYS A 114 -2.33 -2.76 -10.43
CA LYS A 114 -2.50 -4.09 -9.83
C LYS A 114 -1.19 -4.61 -9.24
N GLU A 115 -0.08 -4.48 -9.96
CA GLU A 115 1.25 -4.87 -9.49
C GLU A 115 1.70 -4.11 -8.24
N MET A 116 1.35 -2.82 -8.16
CA MET A 116 1.50 -2.02 -6.96
C MET A 116 0.71 -2.63 -5.79
N VAL A 117 -0.59 -2.87 -5.94
CA VAL A 117 -1.42 -3.48 -4.87
C VAL A 117 -0.82 -4.80 -4.37
N LEU A 118 -0.46 -5.70 -5.28
CA LEU A 118 0.12 -7.00 -4.93
C LEU A 118 1.47 -6.87 -4.19
N ALA A 119 2.30 -5.90 -4.53
CA ALA A 119 3.55 -5.66 -3.82
C ALA A 119 3.30 -5.22 -2.36
N ILE A 120 2.25 -4.42 -2.09
CA ILE A 120 1.89 -4.04 -0.71
C ILE A 120 1.31 -5.23 0.05
N VAL A 121 0.53 -6.08 -0.61
CA VAL A 121 0.04 -7.33 0.00
C VAL A 121 1.21 -8.16 0.51
N ASP A 122 2.26 -8.33 -0.29
CA ASP A 122 3.48 -9.05 0.12
C ASP A 122 4.23 -8.34 1.26
N LEU A 123 4.27 -7.01 1.24
CA LEU A 123 4.90 -6.19 2.26
C LEU A 123 4.18 -6.35 3.62
N VAL A 124 2.84 -6.28 3.62
CA VAL A 124 2.01 -6.51 4.80
C VAL A 124 2.16 -7.94 5.32
N LYS A 125 2.08 -8.94 4.43
CA LYS A 125 2.25 -10.36 4.82
C LYS A 125 3.62 -10.59 5.48
N ALA A 126 4.69 -10.05 4.90
CA ALA A 126 6.03 -10.16 5.46
C ALA A 126 6.13 -9.47 6.83
N SER A 127 5.54 -8.27 6.99
CA SER A 127 5.53 -7.55 8.27
C SER A 127 4.84 -8.32 9.39
N ARG A 128 3.73 -9.01 9.08
CA ARG A 128 2.92 -9.78 10.04
C ARG A 128 3.46 -11.20 10.31
N SER A 129 4.48 -11.63 9.57
CA SER A 129 5.04 -12.99 9.64
C SER A 129 6.34 -13.09 10.44
N MET A 130 6.67 -12.11 11.27
CA MET A 130 7.97 -12.04 11.96
C MET A 130 8.07 -12.93 13.22
N ARG A 131 6.94 -13.20 13.87
CA ARG A 131 6.86 -14.03 15.09
C ARG A 131 7.09 -15.51 14.83
N CYS A 132 7.55 -16.21 15.86
CA CYS A 132 7.89 -17.62 15.84
C CYS A 132 7.18 -18.36 16.98
N TYR A 133 6.22 -19.21 16.63
CA TYR A 133 5.36 -19.90 17.59
C TYR A 133 5.81 -21.35 17.79
N SER A 134 5.66 -21.86 19.01
CA SER A 134 5.83 -23.27 19.35
C SER A 134 4.61 -24.09 18.90
N LYS A 135 4.80 -25.34 18.49
CA LYS A 135 3.70 -26.20 18.05
C LYS A 135 2.98 -26.78 19.29
N VAL A 136 1.64 -26.62 19.34
CA VAL A 136 0.73 -27.05 20.43
C VAL A 136 0.75 -28.56 20.74
N ALA A 137 1.37 -29.40 19.91
CA ALA A 137 1.55 -30.81 20.25
C ALA A 137 2.55 -30.91 21.42
N GLN A 138 2.03 -31.22 22.62
CA GLN A 138 2.81 -31.49 23.84
C GLN A 138 4.06 -32.31 23.46
N ASN A 139 5.24 -31.69 23.51
CA ASN A 139 6.57 -32.25 23.23
C ASN A 139 7.11 -32.23 21.78
N SER A 140 6.59 -31.41 20.87
CA SER A 140 7.21 -31.23 19.54
C SER A 140 8.23 -30.07 19.53
N PRO A 141 9.51 -30.29 19.16
CA PRO A 141 10.53 -29.23 19.06
C PRO A 141 10.39 -28.37 17.80
N LEU A 142 9.27 -28.50 17.06
CA LEU A 142 9.05 -27.83 15.78
C LEU A 142 8.48 -26.43 15.99
N ILE A 143 9.19 -25.42 15.50
CA ILE A 143 8.78 -24.01 15.49
C ILE A 143 7.99 -23.74 14.20
N ARG A 144 6.86 -23.04 14.31
CA ARG A 144 6.00 -22.65 13.20
C ARG A 144 6.08 -21.14 12.98
N PHE A 145 6.02 -20.73 11.71
CA PHE A 145 5.92 -19.33 11.28
C PHE A 145 4.53 -19.14 10.69
N THR A 146 3.71 -18.30 11.31
CA THR A 146 2.33 -18.02 10.87
C THR A 146 2.04 -16.54 11.01
N GLU A 147 1.14 -16.04 10.14
CA GLU A 147 0.59 -14.69 10.23
C GLU A 147 -0.41 -14.53 11.40
N ARG A 148 -0.87 -15.64 11.98
CA ARG A 148 -1.86 -15.67 13.06
C ARG A 148 -1.32 -16.41 14.27
N GLN A 149 -1.62 -15.87 15.44
CA GLN A 149 -1.39 -16.52 16.71
C GLN A 149 -2.46 -17.61 16.91
N ASP A 150 -2.06 -18.87 16.78
CA ASP A 150 -2.96 -20.02 17.00
C ASP A 150 -3.05 -20.39 18.50
N ASP A 151 -2.04 -20.04 19.31
CA ASP A 151 -1.97 -20.31 20.76
C ASP A 151 -1.93 -19.00 21.56
N MET A 152 -2.96 -18.75 22.37
CA MET A 152 -3.09 -17.54 23.19
C MET A 152 -2.02 -17.44 24.29
N ASN A 153 -1.34 -18.54 24.62
CA ASN A 153 -0.28 -18.56 25.64
C ASN A 153 1.13 -18.33 25.07
N ASP A 154 1.30 -18.33 23.75
CA ASP A 154 2.58 -18.08 23.08
C ASP A 154 2.50 -16.80 22.23
N SER A 155 3.12 -15.73 22.72
CA SER A 155 3.22 -14.45 22.02
C SER A 155 4.10 -14.51 20.76
N GLY A 156 4.89 -15.58 20.59
CA GLY A 156 5.80 -15.80 19.46
C GLY A 156 7.02 -14.86 19.41
N ASP A 157 7.18 -14.00 20.42
CA ASP A 157 8.19 -12.94 20.51
C ASP A 157 9.34 -13.26 21.49
N GLY A 158 9.34 -14.47 22.07
CA GLY A 158 10.34 -14.90 23.04
C GLY A 158 10.30 -14.11 24.34
N GLY A 159 9.13 -13.57 24.71
CA GLY A 159 8.92 -12.81 25.94
C GLY A 159 9.65 -11.46 25.94
N GLY A 160 9.72 -10.80 24.78
CA GLY A 160 10.43 -9.53 24.61
C GLY A 160 11.96 -9.64 24.61
N THR A 161 12.52 -10.85 24.61
CA THR A 161 13.98 -11.04 24.60
C THR A 161 14.58 -10.56 23.26
N PRO A 162 15.71 -9.82 23.27
CA PRO A 162 16.42 -9.48 22.04
C PRO A 162 16.75 -10.73 21.21
N VAL A 163 16.48 -10.63 19.91
CA VAL A 163 16.71 -11.71 18.94
C VAL A 163 18.16 -11.72 18.48
N PHE A 164 18.72 -10.53 18.26
CA PHE A 164 20.12 -10.32 17.92
C PHE A 164 20.87 -9.67 19.08
N LYS A 165 21.22 -8.39 18.96
CA LYS A 165 22.05 -7.69 19.93
C LYS A 165 21.20 -6.78 20.82
N TRP A 166 20.33 -5.99 20.22
CA TRP A 166 19.52 -4.97 20.88
C TRP A 166 18.03 -5.15 20.62
N PHE A 167 17.63 -5.59 19.42
CA PHE A 167 16.23 -5.61 19.03
C PHE A 167 15.53 -6.93 19.33
N SER A 168 14.38 -6.82 19.98
CA SER A 168 13.30 -7.80 20.10
C SER A 168 12.53 -7.94 18.78
N VAL A 169 11.69 -8.97 18.67
CA VAL A 169 10.79 -9.14 17.50
C VAL A 169 9.88 -7.93 17.34
N LEU A 170 9.36 -7.38 18.43
CA LEU A 170 8.45 -6.23 18.41
C LEU A 170 9.11 -4.98 17.79
N GLU A 171 10.39 -4.73 18.06
CA GLU A 171 11.10 -3.59 17.45
C GLU A 171 11.25 -3.76 15.94
N PHE A 172 11.53 -4.97 15.46
CA PHE A 172 11.48 -5.26 14.02
C PHE A 172 10.08 -5.11 13.42
N GLU A 173 9.04 -5.58 14.12
CA GLU A 173 7.65 -5.41 13.69
C GLU A 173 7.28 -3.94 13.58
N ASN A 174 7.66 -3.10 14.54
CA ASN A 174 7.38 -1.67 14.53
C ASN A 174 8.06 -0.96 13.35
N LEU A 175 9.32 -1.28 13.07
CA LEU A 175 10.04 -0.72 11.91
C LEU A 175 9.40 -1.17 10.58
N ALA A 176 8.97 -2.43 10.49
CA ALA A 176 8.29 -2.94 9.30
C ALA A 176 6.89 -2.31 9.13
N GLN A 177 6.18 -2.09 10.23
CA GLN A 177 4.88 -1.44 10.25
C GLN A 177 4.97 0.01 9.77
N GLU A 178 6.02 0.74 10.16
CA GLU A 178 6.29 2.10 9.66
C GLU A 178 6.46 2.11 8.12
N LEU A 179 7.15 1.09 7.57
CA LEU A 179 7.24 0.93 6.11
C LEU A 179 5.85 0.69 5.50
N VAL A 180 5.08 -0.26 6.04
CA VAL A 180 3.71 -0.58 5.57
C VAL A 180 2.85 0.68 5.50
N GLU A 181 2.85 1.49 6.55
CA GLU A 181 2.02 2.70 6.62
C GLU A 181 2.35 3.72 5.54
N MET A 182 3.65 3.94 5.26
CA MET A 182 4.08 4.82 4.18
C MET A 182 3.60 4.31 2.81
N PHE A 183 3.77 3.01 2.52
CA PHE A 183 3.38 2.43 1.24
C PHE A 183 1.86 2.35 1.06
N VAL A 184 1.11 1.98 2.10
CA VAL A 184 -0.36 1.94 2.06
C VAL A 184 -0.94 3.34 1.81
N SER A 185 -0.43 4.35 2.51
CA SER A 185 -0.86 5.75 2.31
C SER A 185 -0.54 6.25 0.90
N GLU A 186 0.60 5.85 0.35
CA GLU A 186 0.98 6.18 -1.03
C GLU A 186 0.11 5.44 -2.07
N LEU A 187 -0.27 4.19 -1.82
CA LEU A 187 -1.18 3.44 -2.69
C LEU A 187 -2.54 4.09 -2.79
N GLN A 188 -3.10 4.54 -1.66
CA GLN A 188 -4.40 5.22 -1.64
C GLN A 188 -4.38 6.45 -2.55
N LEU A 189 -3.33 7.27 -2.44
CA LEU A 189 -3.16 8.44 -3.30
C LEU A 189 -3.01 8.05 -4.78
N LYS A 190 -2.19 7.04 -5.09
CA LYS A 190 -2.01 6.59 -6.47
C LYS A 190 -3.27 5.98 -7.06
N ARG A 191 -4.10 5.31 -6.26
CA ARG A 191 -5.41 4.84 -6.69
C ARG A 191 -6.31 6.00 -7.12
N LEU A 192 -6.33 7.09 -6.36
CA LEU A 192 -7.07 8.30 -6.75
C LEU A 192 -6.58 8.82 -8.10
N PHE A 193 -5.27 8.90 -8.32
CA PHE A 193 -4.72 9.30 -9.62
C PHE A 193 -5.12 8.34 -10.75
N VAL A 194 -5.10 7.02 -10.51
CA VAL A 194 -5.54 6.02 -11.51
C VAL A 194 -7.00 6.23 -11.87
N LEU A 195 -7.89 6.41 -10.89
CA LEU A 195 -9.32 6.70 -11.12
C LEU A 195 -9.49 7.95 -12.00
N GLU A 196 -8.77 9.02 -11.68
CA GLU A 196 -8.81 10.26 -12.45
C GLU A 196 -8.32 10.03 -13.89
N PHE A 197 -7.15 9.43 -14.08
CA PHE A 197 -6.60 9.17 -15.42
C PHE A 197 -7.49 8.26 -16.28
N LEU A 198 -8.13 7.26 -15.66
CA LEU A 198 -9.07 6.40 -16.37
C LEU A 198 -10.37 7.15 -16.71
N SER A 199 -10.83 8.07 -15.86
CA SER A 199 -12.06 8.84 -16.08
C SER A 199 -11.96 9.87 -17.22
N VAL A 200 -10.76 10.39 -17.49
CA VAL A 200 -10.52 11.35 -18.59
C VAL A 200 -10.98 10.81 -19.94
N THR A 201 -10.85 9.51 -20.13
CA THR A 201 -11.12 8.83 -21.40
C THR A 201 -12.58 8.40 -21.55
N LEU A 202 -13.36 8.37 -20.46
CA LEU A 202 -14.79 8.02 -20.45
C LEU A 202 -15.70 9.22 -20.77
N LYS A 203 -15.26 10.44 -20.44
CA LYS A 203 -16.10 11.66 -20.46
C LYS A 203 -16.31 12.31 -21.84
N GLU A 204 -15.68 11.83 -22.91
CA GLU A 204 -15.70 12.49 -24.24
C GLU A 204 -16.60 11.81 -25.31
N GLY A 205 -17.39 10.79 -24.98
CA GLY A 205 -18.06 9.95 -25.99
C GLY A 205 -19.58 9.87 -25.97
N VAL A 206 -20.23 9.84 -24.80
CA VAL A 206 -21.67 9.56 -24.65
C VAL A 206 -22.16 10.20 -23.35
N GLU A 207 -23.41 10.67 -23.29
CA GLU A 207 -24.13 10.99 -22.05
C GLU A 207 -24.30 9.74 -21.17
N HIS A 208 -23.19 9.17 -20.69
CA HIS A 208 -23.22 8.14 -19.66
C HIS A 208 -22.69 8.72 -18.36
N ASP A 209 -23.55 8.60 -17.36
CA ASP A 209 -23.39 8.80 -15.92
C ASP A 209 -22.25 7.96 -15.28
N GLY A 210 -21.33 7.41 -16.07
CA GLY A 210 -20.30 6.48 -15.66
C GLY A 210 -18.99 7.17 -15.29
N SER A 211 -19.00 7.99 -14.24
CA SER A 211 -17.75 8.34 -13.58
C SER A 211 -17.26 7.14 -12.79
N LEU A 212 -15.96 6.80 -12.90
CA LEU A 212 -15.37 5.77 -12.06
C LEU A 212 -15.37 6.29 -10.62
N GLU A 213 -16.08 5.61 -9.73
CA GLU A 213 -16.18 5.98 -8.32
C GLU A 213 -15.09 5.29 -7.50
N TRP A 214 -14.82 5.83 -6.31
CA TRP A 214 -13.89 5.18 -5.38
C TRP A 214 -14.37 3.78 -4.98
N SER A 215 -15.68 3.58 -4.93
CA SER A 215 -16.37 2.31 -4.64
C SER A 215 -16.27 1.28 -5.76
N ASP A 216 -15.74 1.63 -6.93
CA ASP A 216 -15.61 0.68 -8.04
C ASP A 216 -14.32 -0.13 -7.90
N GLU A 217 -14.40 -1.44 -8.15
CA GLU A 217 -13.20 -2.24 -8.35
C GLU A 217 -12.52 -1.86 -9.67
N LEU A 218 -11.24 -1.50 -9.59
CA LEU A 218 -10.43 -1.23 -10.79
C LEU A 218 -10.01 -2.52 -11.49
N PHE A 219 -9.91 -3.63 -10.77
CA PHE A 219 -9.64 -4.96 -11.29
C PHE A 219 -10.28 -6.03 -10.39
N ASP A 220 -10.57 -7.19 -10.98
CA ASP A 220 -11.21 -8.31 -10.26
C ASP A 220 -10.46 -8.67 -8.97
N GLY A 221 -11.16 -8.55 -7.84
CA GLY A 221 -10.66 -8.92 -6.53
C GLY A 221 -9.82 -7.84 -5.83
N GLU A 222 -9.81 -6.61 -6.33
CA GLU A 222 -9.13 -5.47 -5.67
C GLU A 222 -9.55 -5.35 -4.20
N PHE A 223 -10.84 -5.45 -3.88
CA PHE A 223 -11.30 -5.28 -2.50
C PHE A 223 -10.88 -6.42 -1.58
N ASN A 224 -10.74 -7.63 -2.10
CA ASN A 224 -10.18 -8.75 -1.33
C ASN A 224 -8.72 -8.46 -0.95
N GLU A 225 -7.94 -7.90 -1.87
CA GLU A 225 -6.57 -7.50 -1.59
C GLU A 225 -6.52 -6.34 -0.58
N PHE A 226 -7.41 -5.35 -0.69
CA PHE A 226 -7.53 -4.25 0.27
C PHE A 226 -7.82 -4.73 1.69
N GLN A 227 -8.78 -5.64 1.82
CA GLN A 227 -9.08 -6.26 3.11
C GLN A 227 -7.84 -6.94 3.69
N SER A 228 -7.04 -7.61 2.86
CA SER A 228 -5.81 -8.28 3.31
C SER A 228 -4.76 -7.30 3.85
N ILE A 229 -4.70 -6.09 3.32
CA ILE A 229 -3.76 -5.04 3.75
C ILE A 229 -4.33 -4.11 4.83
N GLY A 230 -5.53 -4.38 5.33
CA GLY A 230 -6.17 -3.59 6.40
C GLY A 230 -6.88 -2.33 5.89
N LEU A 231 -7.13 -2.24 4.59
CA LEU A 231 -7.98 -1.24 3.97
C LEU A 231 -9.43 -1.77 3.97
N HIS A 232 -10.29 -1.27 4.86
CA HIS A 232 -11.72 -1.63 4.90
C HIS A 232 -12.52 -0.85 3.86
N SER A 233 -13.34 -1.55 3.06
CA SER A 233 -14.13 -0.94 1.98
C SER A 233 -15.26 -0.02 2.47
N GLU A 234 -15.70 -0.15 3.72
CA GLU A 234 -16.91 0.52 4.22
C GLU A 234 -16.58 1.84 4.97
N ASP A 235 -16.92 2.95 4.30
CA ASP A 235 -17.39 4.23 4.88
C ASP A 235 -16.44 5.29 5.45
N SER A 236 -15.12 5.13 5.49
CA SER A 236 -14.28 6.29 5.82
C SER A 236 -12.84 6.16 5.37
N TYR A 237 -12.60 6.38 4.08
CA TYR A 237 -11.32 6.96 3.70
C TYR A 237 -11.49 8.47 3.78
N PRO A 238 -10.93 9.15 4.80
CA PRO A 238 -10.82 10.59 4.73
C PRO A 238 -9.92 10.88 3.54
N LEU A 239 -10.55 11.17 2.38
CA LEU A 239 -9.89 11.93 1.34
C LEU A 239 -9.15 13.07 2.04
N PRO A 240 -7.90 13.38 1.65
CA PRO A 240 -7.26 14.61 2.12
C PRO A 240 -8.29 15.73 2.00
N LYS A 241 -8.53 16.53 3.06
CA LYS A 241 -9.65 17.51 3.14
C LYS A 241 -9.75 18.43 1.91
N ASN A 242 -8.63 18.62 1.24
CA ASN A 242 -8.44 19.41 0.02
C ASN A 242 -9.10 18.77 -1.21
N TRP A 243 -9.23 17.43 -1.21
CA TRP A 243 -9.83 16.62 -2.27
C TRP A 243 -11.33 16.42 -2.05
N SER A 244 -11.78 16.25 -0.79
CA SER A 244 -13.22 16.18 -0.48
C SER A 244 -13.95 17.46 -0.89
N ALA A 245 -13.30 18.62 -0.78
CA ALA A 245 -13.85 19.89 -1.26
C ALA A 245 -14.00 19.97 -2.79
N GLY A 246 -13.11 19.30 -3.54
CA GLY A 246 -13.18 19.22 -5.01
C GLY A 246 -14.22 18.20 -5.51
N VAL A 247 -14.36 17.07 -4.81
CA VAL A 247 -15.37 16.04 -5.13
C VAL A 247 -16.78 16.54 -4.84
N SER A 248 -17.00 17.31 -3.77
CA SER A 248 -18.30 17.96 -3.53
C SER A 248 -18.64 19.06 -4.54
N GLN A 249 -17.67 19.59 -5.30
CA GLN A 249 -17.90 20.51 -6.42
C GLN A 249 -18.02 19.81 -7.78
N ALA A 250 -17.78 18.50 -7.86
CA ALA A 250 -17.88 17.71 -9.09
C ALA A 250 -19.32 17.47 -9.58
N GLY A 251 -20.33 17.95 -8.85
CA GLY A 251 -21.72 18.05 -9.34
C GLY A 251 -21.94 19.14 -10.42
N GLN A 252 -20.87 19.82 -10.87
CA GLN A 252 -20.91 20.74 -12.02
C GLN A 252 -20.45 20.02 -13.30
N PRO A 253 -21.33 19.85 -14.31
CA PRO A 253 -21.10 18.98 -15.46
C PRO A 253 -20.27 19.62 -16.59
N SER A 254 -19.08 20.21 -16.32
CA SER A 254 -18.38 20.92 -17.40
C SER A 254 -16.87 21.15 -17.32
N GLN A 255 -16.09 20.52 -16.42
CA GLN A 255 -14.63 20.69 -16.45
C GLN A 255 -13.91 19.34 -16.54
N THR A 256 -13.55 18.96 -17.76
CA THR A 256 -12.44 17.99 -17.97
C THR A 256 -11.19 18.57 -17.30
N PRO A 257 -10.40 17.79 -16.55
CA PRO A 257 -9.24 18.31 -15.85
C PRO A 257 -8.30 19.02 -16.83
N SER A 258 -7.84 20.22 -16.49
CA SER A 258 -6.92 20.98 -17.33
C SER A 258 -5.54 20.30 -17.39
N HIS A 259 -4.72 20.67 -18.37
CA HIS A 259 -3.33 20.21 -18.48
C HIS A 259 -2.55 20.45 -17.17
N GLU A 260 -2.80 21.56 -16.48
CA GLU A 260 -2.13 21.85 -15.20
C GLU A 260 -2.47 20.82 -14.11
N ILE A 261 -3.73 20.34 -14.06
CA ILE A 261 -4.15 19.34 -13.07
C ILE A 261 -3.44 18.00 -13.30
N PHE A 262 -3.34 17.53 -14.54
CA PHE A 262 -2.61 16.29 -14.84
C PHE A 262 -1.12 16.42 -14.51
N GLN A 263 -0.53 17.59 -14.74
CA GLN A 263 0.85 17.85 -14.37
C GLN A 263 1.05 17.74 -12.86
N VAL A 264 0.12 18.27 -12.05
CA VAL A 264 0.17 18.12 -10.59
C VAL A 264 0.07 16.65 -10.17
N TYR A 265 -0.83 15.87 -10.78
CA TYR A 265 -0.98 14.44 -10.46
C TYR A 265 0.27 13.64 -10.81
N LEU A 266 0.83 13.84 -12.01
CA LEU A 266 2.05 13.14 -12.46
C LEU A 266 3.27 13.54 -11.61
N THR A 267 3.35 14.80 -11.21
CA THR A 267 4.44 15.29 -10.35
C THR A 267 4.32 14.73 -8.93
N SER A 268 3.10 14.70 -8.37
CA SER A 268 2.83 14.11 -7.07
C SER A 268 3.13 12.61 -7.06
N TRP A 269 2.73 11.90 -8.12
CA TRP A 269 3.08 10.48 -8.30
C TRP A 269 4.59 10.27 -8.34
N LEU A 270 5.33 11.11 -9.08
CA LEU A 270 6.79 11.04 -9.16
C LEU A 270 7.46 11.26 -7.80
N ALA A 271 6.95 12.21 -7.02
CA ALA A 271 7.53 12.58 -5.73
C ALA A 271 7.36 11.49 -4.67
N ASN A 272 6.43 10.55 -4.84
CA ASN A 272 6.00 9.60 -3.81
C ASN A 272 5.71 10.32 -2.48
N VAL A 273 4.76 11.25 -2.49
CA VAL A 273 4.60 12.25 -1.42
C VAL A 273 4.42 11.67 -0.01
N ASN A 274 3.90 10.44 0.13
CA ASN A 274 3.71 9.78 1.42
C ASN A 274 4.88 8.87 1.81
N ILE A 275 5.90 8.75 0.96
CA ILE A 275 7.09 7.93 1.20
C ILE A 275 8.30 8.83 1.52
N LYS A 276 8.82 8.67 2.74
CA LYS A 276 10.07 9.32 3.16
C LYS A 276 11.26 8.42 2.82
N THR A 277 11.84 8.60 1.63
CA THR A 277 12.96 7.74 1.16
C THR A 277 14.11 7.66 2.17
N SER A 278 14.51 8.80 2.76
CA SER A 278 15.58 8.82 3.77
C SER A 278 15.27 7.96 5.00
N ARG A 279 14.00 7.92 5.42
CA ARG A 279 13.57 7.10 6.57
C ARG A 279 13.53 5.62 6.20
N ILE A 280 13.12 5.29 4.98
CA ILE A 280 13.20 3.92 4.49
C ILE A 280 14.66 3.43 4.51
N ASP A 281 15.58 4.23 3.99
CA ASP A 281 16.99 3.83 3.91
C ASP A 281 17.58 3.67 5.32
N GLU A 282 17.28 4.59 6.25
CA GLU A 282 17.63 4.47 7.67
C GLU A 282 17.08 3.16 8.30
N ILE A 283 15.82 2.81 8.04
CA ILE A 283 15.22 1.57 8.57
C ILE A 283 16.00 0.34 8.07
N PHE A 284 16.28 0.25 6.77
CA PHE A 284 17.01 -0.89 6.22
C PHE A 284 18.47 -0.94 6.68
N GLU A 285 19.11 0.20 6.89
CA GLU A 285 20.45 0.29 7.49
C GLU A 285 20.44 -0.21 8.94
N LEU A 286 19.55 0.31 9.79
CA LEU A 286 19.42 -0.10 11.20
C LEU A 286 19.18 -1.61 11.32
N VAL A 287 18.29 -2.16 10.50
CA VAL A 287 17.99 -3.58 10.48
C VAL A 287 19.18 -4.39 9.98
N GLY A 288 19.85 -3.94 8.92
CA GLY A 288 21.04 -4.58 8.38
C GLY A 288 22.18 -4.66 9.41
N GLU A 289 22.43 -3.55 10.12
CA GLU A 289 23.40 -3.49 11.21
C GLU A 289 23.03 -4.44 12.36
N GLU A 290 21.79 -4.43 12.81
CA GLU A 290 21.32 -5.28 13.91
C GLU A 290 21.44 -6.78 13.54
N MET A 291 21.10 -7.14 12.30
CA MET A 291 21.16 -8.52 11.81
C MET A 291 22.55 -8.96 11.34
N GLN A 292 23.50 -8.03 11.24
CA GLN A 292 24.84 -8.21 10.66
C GLN A 292 24.78 -8.75 9.22
N ILE A 293 23.88 -8.19 8.41
CA ILE A 293 23.69 -8.51 6.99
C ILE A 293 23.60 -7.23 6.16
N LYS A 294 23.89 -7.32 4.87
CA LYS A 294 23.62 -6.21 3.94
C LYS A 294 22.22 -6.35 3.36
N LEU A 295 21.34 -5.42 3.71
CA LEU A 295 20.05 -5.18 3.06
C LEU A 295 20.21 -3.94 2.18
N SER A 296 20.95 -4.09 1.07
CA SER A 296 21.22 -3.02 0.10
C SER A 296 20.70 -3.40 -1.27
#